data_AF-A0A8T7IGS7-F1
#
_entry.id   AF-A0A8T7IGS7-F1
#
_cell.length_a   1.000
_cell.length_b   1.000
_cell.length_c   1.000
_cell.angle_alpha   90.00
_cell.angle_beta   90.00
_cell.angle_gamma   90.00
#
_symmetry.space_group_name_H-M   'P 1'
#
loop_
_entity.id
_entity.type
_entity.pdbx_description
1 polymer ?
#
loop_
_entity_poly.entity_id
_entity_poly.type
_entity_poly.pdbx_seq_one_letter_code
_entity_poly.pdbx_strand_id
1 'polypeptide(L)'
;MKRTLFNLIPDLYQNFLPDFFETPAPSEKVANCHDCIKTKPTEEVRYSTKSKCCTYYPTTPNYLVGAILTDSRQELDFARQVIRDSIKSRLGVSPVGLMPPRKYKFLYDHTDSFFGRSESMICPYLNPETQECSRWRYNEATCISYFCVNEAGIDGSNFWKSFKEHLNTVETTLSQYALHQLNMNKSFINQQYKNDTQMKQLTGLDLDNKPHPTDIYQSLWGDFEGNEEAFYIKCYELVRQLTAEDFTRLRSDKLHEKFNTMLNNFTLLSMPKVPQVLQPNPDMQLIQLADNKCKAYTQQGTYEFSNTLHDVIQFFDGKSSNEDVCNRIKIEKGMVLSQQLIVALYRNQTLVAAR
;
A
#
# COMPACT_ATOMS: atom_id res chain seq x y z
N MET A 1 5.46 -11.03 21.74
CA MET A 1 4.58 -9.84 21.72
C MET A 1 3.87 -9.81 20.37
N LYS A 2 2.56 -9.53 20.31
CA LYS A 2 1.85 -9.42 19.01
C LYS A 2 2.21 -8.09 18.35
N ARG A 3 2.49 -8.11 17.04
CA ARG A 3 2.79 -6.90 16.25
C ARG A 3 1.54 -6.01 16.19
N THR A 4 1.67 -4.73 16.52
CA THR A 4 0.59 -3.73 16.44
C THR A 4 0.68 -2.94 15.13
N LEU A 5 -0.34 -2.11 14.83
CA LEU A 5 -0.28 -1.20 13.68
C LEU A 5 0.87 -0.20 13.81
N PHE A 6 1.22 0.24 15.03
CA PHE A 6 2.41 1.08 15.26
C PHE A 6 3.72 0.40 14.83
N ASN A 7 3.82 -0.92 14.92
CA ASN A 7 5.02 -1.63 14.45
C ASN A 7 5.09 -1.76 12.91
N LEU A 8 4.11 -1.23 12.17
CA LEU A 8 4.11 -1.20 10.71
C LEU A 8 4.48 0.16 10.13
N ILE A 9 4.34 1.22 10.92
CA ILE A 9 4.47 2.61 10.46
C ILE A 9 5.69 3.29 11.13
N PRO A 10 6.19 4.41 10.58
CA PRO A 10 7.27 5.18 11.18
C PRO A 10 7.03 5.50 12.65
N ASP A 11 8.05 5.26 13.48
CA ASP A 11 7.97 5.40 14.95
C ASP A 11 7.51 6.81 15.39
N LEU A 12 7.82 7.85 14.60
CA LEU A 12 7.44 9.23 14.89
C LEU A 12 5.93 9.43 15.03
N TYR A 13 5.12 8.57 14.40
CA TYR A 13 3.66 8.65 14.46
C TYR A 13 3.08 8.23 15.82
N GLN A 14 3.84 7.50 16.65
CA GLN A 14 3.40 7.05 17.97
C GLN A 14 3.08 8.22 18.92
N ASN A 15 3.69 9.39 18.70
CA ASN A 15 3.53 10.55 19.58
C ASN A 15 2.16 11.22 19.44
N PHE A 16 1.46 11.02 18.31
CA PHE A 16 0.30 11.83 17.99
C PHE A 16 -0.84 11.12 17.26
N LEU A 17 -0.63 9.92 16.70
CA LEU A 17 -1.74 9.13 16.18
C LEU A 17 -2.56 8.52 17.33
N PRO A 18 -3.87 8.28 17.13
CA PRO A 18 -4.74 7.73 18.17
C PRO A 18 -4.32 6.34 18.65
N ASP A 19 -4.64 6.01 19.90
CA ASP A 19 -4.37 4.71 20.55
C ASP A 19 -4.89 3.50 19.78
N PHE A 20 -5.84 3.67 18.86
CA PHE A 20 -6.27 2.62 17.95
C PHE A 20 -5.09 1.92 17.25
N PHE A 21 -3.99 2.62 16.97
CA PHE A 21 -2.80 2.03 16.33
C PHE A 21 -2.01 1.07 17.25
N GLU A 22 -2.33 1.00 18.54
CA GLU A 22 -1.84 -0.04 19.45
C GLU A 22 -2.56 -1.39 19.25
N THR A 23 -3.65 -1.41 18.49
CA THR A 23 -4.39 -2.63 18.18
C THR A 23 -3.50 -3.61 17.40
N PRO A 24 -3.63 -4.94 17.64
CA PRO A 24 -2.90 -5.94 16.86
C PRO A 24 -3.12 -5.76 15.35
N ALA A 25 -2.03 -5.76 14.59
CA ALA A 25 -2.09 -5.69 13.14
C ALA A 25 -2.72 -6.97 12.56
N PRO A 26 -3.51 -6.87 11.47
CA PRO A 26 -3.94 -8.04 10.73
C PRO A 26 -2.76 -8.89 10.28
N SER A 27 -2.93 -10.21 10.30
CA SER A 27 -1.94 -11.15 9.77
C SER A 27 -1.96 -11.12 8.24
N GLU A 28 -0.77 -11.03 7.63
CA GLU A 28 -0.55 -11.15 6.19
C GLU A 28 0.74 -11.96 5.95
N LYS A 29 0.78 -13.22 6.40
CA LYS A 29 1.97 -14.08 6.35
C LYS A 29 2.24 -14.63 4.95
N VAL A 30 1.20 -14.79 4.12
CA VAL A 30 1.34 -15.22 2.73
C VAL A 30 2.14 -14.21 1.90
N ALA A 31 1.91 -12.91 2.14
CA ALA A 31 2.63 -11.82 1.49
C ALA A 31 3.99 -11.56 2.18
N ASN A 32 4.92 -12.51 2.03
CA ASN A 32 6.25 -12.45 2.62
C ASN A 32 7.32 -12.11 1.58
N CYS A 33 8.02 -10.98 1.73
CA CYS A 33 9.07 -10.57 0.80
C CYS A 33 10.33 -11.44 0.86
N HIS A 34 10.61 -12.12 1.98
CA HIS A 34 11.73 -13.04 2.14
C HIS A 34 11.47 -14.39 1.45
N ASP A 35 10.23 -14.90 1.52
CA ASP A 35 9.75 -16.06 0.72
C ASP A 35 8.67 -15.62 -0.27
N CYS A 36 9.07 -14.84 -1.28
CA CYS A 36 8.14 -14.17 -2.17
C CYS A 36 7.35 -15.17 -3.04
N ILE A 37 6.09 -15.39 -2.69
CA ILE A 37 5.17 -16.27 -3.44
C ILE A 37 5.08 -15.89 -4.91
N LYS A 38 5.11 -14.59 -5.24
CA LYS A 38 5.02 -14.08 -6.62
C LYS A 38 6.22 -14.42 -7.51
N THR A 39 7.32 -14.91 -6.95
CA THR A 39 8.48 -15.35 -7.74
C THR A 39 8.47 -16.85 -8.04
N LYS A 40 7.55 -17.61 -7.44
CA LYS A 40 7.47 -19.07 -7.56
C LYS A 40 7.03 -19.46 -8.98
N PRO A 41 7.53 -20.58 -9.55
CA PRO A 41 7.17 -21.02 -10.91
C PRO A 41 5.69 -21.35 -11.11
N THR A 42 4.96 -21.59 -10.03
CA THR A 42 3.53 -21.93 -10.02
C THR A 42 2.62 -20.72 -10.24
N GLU A 43 3.15 -19.50 -10.17
CA GLU A 43 2.38 -18.29 -10.41
C GLU A 43 2.24 -18.01 -11.90
N GLU A 44 1.01 -17.76 -12.34
CA GLU A 44 0.67 -17.45 -13.73
C GLU A 44 1.32 -16.13 -14.18
N VAL A 45 1.29 -15.12 -13.31
CA VAL A 45 2.04 -13.87 -13.47
C VAL A 45 3.22 -13.89 -12.51
N ARG A 46 4.36 -14.31 -13.03
CA ARG A 46 5.60 -14.43 -12.26
C ARG A 46 6.35 -13.12 -12.19
N TYR A 47 6.74 -12.71 -10.99
CA TYR A 47 7.64 -11.58 -10.74
C TYR A 47 9.11 -11.99 -10.90
N SER A 48 9.97 -11.03 -11.26
CA SER A 48 11.42 -11.22 -11.25
C SER A 48 11.89 -11.51 -9.83
N THR A 49 12.81 -12.44 -9.69
CA THR A 49 13.44 -12.76 -8.41
C THR A 49 14.29 -11.60 -7.87
N LYS A 50 14.73 -10.69 -8.75
CA LYS A 50 15.51 -9.50 -8.37
C LYS A 50 14.64 -8.34 -7.90
N SER A 51 13.46 -8.15 -8.48
CA SER A 51 12.61 -7.00 -8.15
C SER A 51 11.46 -7.35 -7.21
N LYS A 52 10.96 -8.59 -7.23
CA LYS A 52 9.74 -9.00 -6.51
C LYS A 52 8.61 -8.01 -6.83
N CYS A 53 7.90 -7.46 -5.84
CA CYS A 53 6.95 -6.35 -6.05
C CYS A 53 7.59 -4.95 -5.94
N CYS A 54 8.90 -4.84 -5.70
CA CYS A 54 9.64 -3.59 -5.52
C CYS A 54 9.97 -2.93 -6.87
N THR A 55 8.96 -2.77 -7.73
CA THR A 55 9.02 -1.94 -8.95
C THR A 55 8.14 -0.69 -8.81
N TYR A 56 7.85 -0.30 -7.58
CA TYR A 56 7.19 0.96 -7.24
C TYR A 56 8.23 1.90 -6.62
N TYR A 57 8.40 3.07 -7.22
CA TYR A 57 9.18 4.16 -6.64
C TYR A 57 8.25 4.97 -5.72
N PRO A 58 8.50 5.00 -4.40
CA PRO A 58 7.64 5.71 -3.45
C PRO A 58 7.83 7.23 -3.51
N THR A 59 6.73 7.96 -3.39
CA THR A 59 6.77 9.40 -3.06
C THR A 59 7.01 9.56 -1.56
N THR A 60 8.19 10.00 -1.16
CA THR A 60 8.57 10.15 0.25
C THR A 60 8.33 11.60 0.72
N PRO A 61 7.40 11.85 1.65
CA PRO A 61 7.14 13.19 2.21
C PRO A 61 8.38 13.83 2.83
N ASN A 62 8.47 15.16 2.76
CA ASN A 62 9.62 15.96 3.23
C ASN A 62 10.15 15.56 4.63
N TYR A 63 9.27 15.36 5.61
CA TYR A 63 9.67 14.98 6.97
C TYR A 63 10.12 13.52 7.08
N LEU A 64 9.64 12.61 6.22
CA LEU A 64 10.18 11.24 6.16
C LEU A 64 11.54 11.20 5.47
N VAL A 65 11.78 12.07 4.48
CA VAL A 65 13.11 12.28 3.91
C VAL A 65 14.08 12.75 5.01
N GLY A 66 13.68 13.77 5.78
CA GLY A 66 14.44 14.27 6.92
C GLY A 66 14.69 13.21 8.01
N ALA A 67 13.70 12.38 8.31
CA ALA A 67 13.83 11.29 9.27
C ALA A 67 14.93 10.30 8.83
N ILE A 68 14.92 9.88 7.56
CA ILE A 68 15.94 8.97 7.02
C ILE A 68 17.34 9.59 7.05
N LEU A 69 17.46 10.87 6.70
CA LEU A 69 18.72 11.62 6.70
C LEU A 69 19.31 11.80 8.11
N THR A 70 18.45 11.92 9.13
CA THR A 70 18.85 12.17 10.52
C THR A 70 19.18 10.88 11.26
N ASP A 71 18.49 9.79 10.93
CA ASP A 71 18.67 8.50 11.58
C ASP A 71 20.06 7.93 11.29
N SER A 72 20.84 7.58 12.32
CA SER A 72 22.21 7.10 12.17
C SER A 72 22.33 5.58 12.06
N ARG A 73 21.22 4.84 12.08
CA ARG A 73 21.22 3.37 11.96
C ARG A 73 21.85 2.94 10.63
N GLN A 74 22.70 1.91 10.69
CA GLN A 74 23.46 1.42 9.54
C GLN A 74 22.55 0.83 8.45
N GLU A 75 21.43 0.19 8.82
CA GLU A 75 20.50 -0.38 7.84
C GLU A 75 19.89 0.66 6.88
N LEU A 76 19.99 1.95 7.21
CA LEU A 76 19.48 3.07 6.42
C LEU A 76 20.56 3.77 5.57
N ASP A 77 21.84 3.35 5.63
CA ASP A 77 22.95 3.97 4.88
C ASP A 77 22.65 4.04 3.37
N PHE A 78 22.17 2.94 2.82
CA PHE A 78 21.83 2.85 1.40
C PHE A 78 20.70 3.81 1.03
N ALA A 79 19.65 3.90 1.84
CA ALA A 79 18.55 4.84 1.61
C ALA A 79 19.01 6.31 1.71
N ARG A 80 19.88 6.63 2.67
CA ARG A 80 20.48 7.98 2.79
C ARG A 80 21.28 8.33 1.54
N GLN A 81 22.07 7.40 1.02
CA GLN A 81 22.85 7.62 -0.20
C GLN A 81 21.94 7.87 -1.40
N VAL A 82 20.90 7.05 -1.60
CA VAL A 82 19.90 7.24 -2.66
C VAL A 82 19.23 8.62 -2.57
N ILE A 83 18.87 9.06 -1.37
CA ILE A 83 18.29 10.39 -1.13
C ILE A 83 19.27 11.49 -1.52
N ARG A 84 20.53 11.40 -1.08
CA ARG A 84 21.57 12.41 -1.39
C ARG A 84 21.88 12.49 -2.88
N ASP A 85 21.93 11.35 -3.56
CA ASP A 85 22.10 11.32 -5.02
C ASP A 85 20.90 11.93 -5.75
N SER A 86 19.67 11.71 -5.24
CA SER A 86 18.47 12.37 -5.75
C SER A 86 18.56 13.88 -5.58
N ILE A 87 18.91 14.36 -4.37
CA ILE A 87 19.10 15.80 -4.07
C ILE A 87 20.16 16.40 -4.99
N LYS A 88 21.32 15.76 -5.12
CA LYS A 88 22.43 16.23 -5.95
C LYS A 88 22.05 16.33 -7.43
N SER A 89 21.28 15.38 -7.94
CA SER A 89 20.81 15.37 -9.33
C SER A 89 19.59 16.27 -9.57
N ARG A 90 18.92 16.73 -8.51
CA ARG A 90 17.68 17.52 -8.55
C ARG A 90 16.51 16.80 -9.27
N LEU A 91 16.57 15.48 -9.38
CA LEU A 91 15.54 14.67 -10.06
C LEU A 91 14.46 14.22 -9.08
N GLY A 92 13.22 14.67 -9.31
CA GLY A 92 12.10 14.36 -8.43
C GLY A 92 12.19 15.02 -7.05
N VAL A 93 13.02 16.06 -6.91
CA VAL A 93 13.31 16.75 -5.65
C VAL A 93 12.44 17.99 -5.52
N SER A 94 11.68 18.10 -4.43
CA SER A 94 10.84 19.27 -4.17
C SER A 94 10.61 19.51 -2.68
N PRO A 95 10.13 20.70 -2.28
CA PRO A 95 9.81 20.96 -0.87
C PRO A 95 8.75 20.03 -0.26
N VAL A 96 7.85 19.43 -1.04
CA VAL A 96 6.86 18.47 -0.51
C VAL A 96 7.46 17.11 -0.19
N GLY A 97 8.61 16.77 -0.80
CA GLY A 97 9.28 15.49 -0.65
C GLY A 97 10.08 15.07 -1.89
N LEU A 98 10.45 13.80 -1.90
CA LEU A 98 11.07 13.13 -3.05
C LEU A 98 10.04 12.29 -3.79
N MET A 99 9.98 12.47 -5.10
CA MET A 99 9.07 11.76 -6.01
C MET A 99 9.85 10.94 -7.02
N PRO A 100 9.20 9.94 -7.63
CA PRO A 100 9.78 9.28 -8.81
C PRO A 100 10.10 10.31 -9.90
N PRO A 101 11.24 10.17 -10.59
CA PRO A 101 11.52 10.95 -11.80
C PRO A 101 10.36 10.84 -12.80
N ARG A 102 10.06 11.93 -13.50
CA ARG A 102 8.92 12.04 -14.42
C ARG A 102 8.86 10.90 -15.44
N LYS A 103 10.01 10.51 -16.02
CA LYS A 103 10.11 9.35 -16.92
C LYS A 103 9.66 8.05 -16.26
N TYR A 104 10.13 7.78 -15.04
CA TYR A 104 9.74 6.59 -14.28
C TYR A 104 8.24 6.61 -14.01
N LYS A 105 7.72 7.72 -13.49
CA LYS A 105 6.29 7.88 -13.20
C LYS A 105 5.42 7.67 -14.44
N PHE A 106 5.81 8.26 -15.58
CA PHE A 106 5.06 8.13 -16.82
C PHE A 106 4.97 6.66 -17.28
N LEU A 107 6.10 5.94 -17.26
CA LEU A 107 6.12 4.51 -17.55
C LEU A 107 5.28 3.72 -16.55
N TYR A 108 5.34 4.11 -15.27
CA TYR A 108 4.56 3.46 -14.22
C TYR A 108 3.05 3.59 -14.44
N ASP A 109 2.57 4.78 -14.81
CA ASP A 109 1.14 5.09 -14.96
C ASP A 109 0.54 4.59 -16.29
N HIS A 110 1.37 4.28 -17.30
CA HIS A 110 0.91 3.96 -18.66
C HIS A 110 1.32 2.56 -19.14
N THR A 111 1.79 1.68 -18.26
CA THR A 111 2.19 0.31 -18.65
C THR A 111 1.87 -0.70 -17.56
N ASP A 112 0.87 -1.54 -17.75
CA ASP A 112 0.49 -2.53 -16.73
C ASP A 112 1.42 -3.77 -16.72
N SER A 113 2.15 -4.00 -17.80
CA SER A 113 2.91 -5.25 -18.00
C SER A 113 4.24 -5.31 -17.24
N PHE A 114 4.75 -4.21 -16.68
CA PHE A 114 6.08 -4.21 -16.07
C PHE A 114 6.08 -4.50 -14.57
N PHE A 115 4.95 -4.31 -13.86
CA PHE A 115 4.94 -4.37 -12.39
C PHE A 115 5.43 -5.74 -11.90
N GLY A 116 6.42 -5.70 -11.02
CA GLY A 116 7.15 -6.85 -10.50
C GLY A 116 7.95 -7.66 -11.52
N ARG A 117 8.01 -7.25 -12.79
CA ARG A 117 8.60 -8.04 -13.89
C ARG A 117 9.78 -7.36 -14.56
N SER A 118 9.73 -6.05 -14.73
CA SER A 118 10.81 -5.29 -15.38
C SER A 118 11.89 -4.91 -14.37
N GLU A 119 13.11 -5.41 -14.58
CA GLU A 119 14.28 -5.06 -13.76
C GLU A 119 14.69 -3.60 -13.95
N SER A 120 14.38 -2.99 -15.11
CA SER A 120 14.61 -1.56 -15.37
C SER A 120 13.75 -0.64 -14.52
N MET A 121 12.72 -1.19 -13.85
CA MET A 121 11.80 -0.45 -12.99
C MET A 121 12.03 -0.74 -11.50
N ILE A 122 13.12 -1.44 -11.13
CA ILE A 122 13.46 -1.70 -9.73
C ILE A 122 13.48 -0.40 -8.93
N CYS A 123 12.79 -0.41 -7.79
CA CYS A 123 12.77 0.69 -6.85
C CYS A 123 14.21 1.00 -6.40
N PRO A 124 14.66 2.26 -6.42
CA PRO A 124 16.03 2.60 -6.07
C PRO A 124 16.36 2.32 -4.59
N TYR A 125 15.35 2.10 -3.75
CA TYR A 125 15.53 1.77 -2.34
C TYR A 125 15.64 0.26 -2.06
N LEU A 126 15.48 -0.61 -3.07
CA LEU A 126 15.78 -2.03 -2.91
C LEU A 126 17.30 -2.21 -2.91
N ASN A 127 17.87 -2.57 -1.76
CA ASN A 127 19.30 -2.80 -1.67
C ASN A 127 19.66 -4.06 -2.49
N PRO A 128 20.52 -3.96 -3.52
CA PRO A 128 20.82 -5.08 -4.39
C PRO A 128 21.58 -6.21 -3.68
N GLU A 129 22.33 -5.91 -2.62
CA GLU A 129 23.11 -6.89 -1.86
C GLU A 129 22.24 -7.67 -0.88
N THR A 130 21.40 -6.96 -0.11
CA THR A 130 20.56 -7.62 0.91
C THR A 130 19.22 -8.09 0.36
N GLN A 131 18.77 -7.56 -0.80
CA GLN A 131 17.45 -7.79 -1.38
C GLN A 131 16.30 -7.35 -0.44
N GLU A 132 16.58 -6.38 0.43
CA GLU A 132 15.65 -5.78 1.38
C GLU A 132 15.40 -4.29 1.08
N CYS A 133 14.25 -3.78 1.53
CA CYS A 133 13.95 -2.35 1.43
C CYS A 133 14.82 -1.57 2.42
N SER A 134 15.75 -0.77 1.92
CA SER A 134 16.68 0.03 2.72
C SER A 134 16.01 1.18 3.50
N ARG A 135 14.74 1.49 3.21
CA ARG A 135 13.96 2.56 3.88
C ARG A 135 12.78 2.01 4.70
N TRP A 136 12.75 0.71 4.98
CA TRP A 136 11.56 0.03 5.52
C TRP A 136 10.95 0.70 6.77
N ARG A 137 11.79 1.23 7.67
CA ARG A 137 11.36 1.94 8.90
C ARG A 137 10.61 3.24 8.64
N TYR A 138 10.84 3.83 7.46
CA TYR A 138 10.29 5.11 7.03
C TYR A 138 9.52 4.99 5.72
N ASN A 139 8.96 3.80 5.45
CA ASN A 139 8.08 3.59 4.32
C ASN A 139 6.90 4.58 4.37
N GLU A 140 6.41 4.95 3.19
CA GLU A 140 5.19 5.75 3.07
C GLU A 140 3.96 4.85 2.99
N ALA A 141 2.79 5.47 3.06
CA ALA A 141 1.50 4.82 3.14
C ALA A 141 1.32 3.64 2.15
N THR A 142 1.72 3.81 0.89
CA THR A 142 1.56 2.79 -0.16
C THR A 142 2.43 1.57 0.11
N CYS A 143 3.72 1.73 0.34
CA CYS A 143 4.63 0.63 0.64
C CYS A 143 4.25 -0.12 1.93
N ILE A 144 3.75 0.55 2.96
CA ILE A 144 3.34 -0.10 4.23
C ILE A 144 2.07 -0.92 4.07
N SER A 145 1.14 -0.45 3.24
CA SER A 145 -0.19 -1.04 3.07
C SER A 145 -0.28 -2.01 1.88
N TYR A 146 0.80 -2.18 1.12
CA TYR A 146 0.78 -3.04 -0.06
C TYR A 146 1.04 -4.50 0.32
N PHE A 147 0.09 -5.35 -0.03
CA PHE A 147 0.20 -6.81 0.06
C PHE A 147 -0.19 -7.40 -1.29
N CYS A 148 0.65 -8.28 -1.84
CA CYS A 148 0.39 -8.91 -3.14
C CYS A 148 -0.72 -9.97 -3.09
N VAL A 149 -1.07 -10.43 -1.88
CA VAL A 149 -2.18 -11.33 -1.54
C VAL A 149 -2.70 -10.91 -0.17
N ASN A 150 -4.01 -10.83 0.01
CA ASN A 150 -4.64 -10.57 1.30
C ASN A 150 -5.21 -11.86 1.90
N GLU A 151 -4.74 -12.26 3.09
CA GLU A 151 -5.19 -13.47 3.80
C GLU A 151 -6.69 -13.42 4.14
N ALA A 152 -7.20 -12.22 4.47
CA ALA A 152 -8.62 -12.00 4.74
C ALA A 152 -9.44 -11.68 3.47
N GLY A 153 -8.90 -11.94 2.27
CA GLY A 153 -9.57 -11.67 1.00
C GLY A 153 -10.04 -10.23 0.88
N ILE A 154 -11.29 -10.02 0.47
CA ILE A 154 -11.89 -8.69 0.27
C ILE A 154 -11.86 -7.81 1.53
N ASP A 155 -12.03 -8.38 2.72
CA ASP A 155 -11.99 -7.60 3.97
C ASP A 155 -10.57 -7.07 4.25
N GLY A 156 -9.56 -7.91 3.98
CA GLY A 156 -8.14 -7.54 4.03
C GLY A 156 -7.83 -6.42 3.04
N SER A 157 -8.19 -6.64 1.78
CA SER A 157 -8.01 -5.66 0.70
C SER A 157 -8.66 -4.31 1.03
N ASN A 158 -9.91 -4.32 1.50
CA ASN A 158 -10.64 -3.11 1.90
C ASN A 158 -9.96 -2.39 3.07
N PHE A 159 -9.55 -3.12 4.11
CA PHE A 159 -8.86 -2.54 5.25
C PHE A 159 -7.56 -1.87 4.81
N TRP A 160 -6.66 -2.59 4.14
CA TRP A 160 -5.36 -2.04 3.74
C TRP A 160 -5.48 -0.89 2.76
N LYS A 161 -6.47 -0.92 1.85
CA LYS A 161 -6.80 0.23 1.01
C LYS A 161 -7.21 1.45 1.83
N SER A 162 -8.12 1.30 2.78
CA SER A 162 -8.53 2.42 3.65
C SER A 162 -7.43 2.89 4.59
N PHE A 163 -6.57 1.99 5.07
CA PHE A 163 -5.37 2.30 5.85
C PHE A 163 -4.40 3.17 5.04
N LYS A 164 -4.14 2.79 3.78
CA LYS A 164 -3.38 3.60 2.82
C LYS A 164 -3.96 5.00 2.64
N GLU A 165 -5.27 5.10 2.41
CA GLU A 165 -5.94 6.37 2.17
C GLU A 165 -5.87 7.30 3.40
N HIS A 166 -6.03 6.73 4.60
CA HIS A 166 -5.85 7.45 5.85
C HIS A 166 -4.41 7.95 5.99
N LEU A 167 -3.41 7.07 5.88
CA LEU A 167 -2.00 7.45 6.01
C LEU A 167 -1.55 8.46 4.94
N ASN A 168 -1.98 8.33 3.69
CA ASN A 168 -1.71 9.33 2.65
C ASN A 168 -2.23 10.72 3.06
N THR A 169 -3.39 10.77 3.73
CA THR A 169 -3.97 12.03 4.21
C THR A 169 -3.16 12.57 5.39
N VAL A 170 -2.69 11.71 6.30
CA VAL A 170 -1.76 12.07 7.38
C VAL A 170 -0.47 12.65 6.79
N GLU A 171 0.18 11.93 5.88
CA GLU A 171 1.45 12.31 5.24
C GLU A 171 1.34 13.66 4.51
N THR A 172 0.26 13.86 3.76
CA THR A 172 -0.02 15.14 3.09
C THR A 172 -0.18 16.26 4.11
N THR A 173 -0.94 16.02 5.19
CA THR A 173 -1.21 17.03 6.24
C THR A 173 0.08 17.44 6.94
N LEU A 174 0.92 16.47 7.31
CA LEU A 174 2.20 16.70 7.99
C LEU A 174 3.22 17.38 7.07
N SER A 175 3.29 17.00 5.80
CA SER A 175 4.12 17.68 4.81
C SER A 175 3.73 19.14 4.65
N GLN A 176 2.42 19.43 4.53
CA GLN A 176 1.90 20.79 4.42
C GLN A 176 2.05 21.61 5.71
N TYR A 177 2.00 20.96 6.87
CA TYR A 177 2.32 21.58 8.15
C TYR A 177 3.78 22.06 8.17
N ALA A 178 4.73 21.20 7.80
CA ALA A 178 6.14 21.58 7.75
C ALA A 178 6.40 22.75 6.77
N LEU A 179 5.79 22.71 5.57
CA LEU A 179 5.85 23.81 4.61
C LEU A 179 5.31 25.14 5.18
N HIS A 180 4.26 25.07 5.99
CA HIS A 180 3.68 26.25 6.65
C HIS A 180 4.67 26.89 7.61
N GLN A 181 5.25 26.08 8.49
CA GLN A 181 6.14 26.55 9.54
C GLN A 181 7.43 27.16 8.97
N LEU A 182 7.82 26.71 7.77
CA LEU A 182 8.98 27.22 7.05
C LEU A 182 8.64 28.36 6.06
N ASN A 183 7.42 28.91 6.09
CA ASN A 183 6.96 30.02 5.24
C ASN A 183 7.11 29.76 3.73
N MET A 184 6.97 28.51 3.29
CA MET A 184 7.07 28.15 1.88
C MET A 184 5.81 28.57 1.11
N ASN A 185 5.97 28.94 -0.16
CA ASN A 185 4.85 29.28 -1.04
C ASN A 185 4.04 28.03 -1.45
N LYS A 186 3.10 27.64 -0.59
CA LYS A 186 2.31 26.41 -0.74
C LYS A 186 1.50 26.36 -2.03
N SER A 187 0.94 27.48 -2.49
CA SER A 187 0.05 27.47 -3.66
C SER A 187 0.83 27.09 -4.92
N PHE A 188 2.00 27.71 -5.11
CA PHE A 188 2.91 27.38 -6.21
C PHE A 188 3.43 25.94 -6.12
N ILE A 189 3.91 25.53 -4.95
CA ILE A 189 4.44 24.17 -4.74
C ILE A 189 3.36 23.12 -5.00
N ASN A 190 2.15 23.31 -4.48
CA ASN A 190 1.04 22.38 -4.70
C ASN A 190 0.59 22.35 -6.16
N GLN A 191 0.63 23.48 -6.86
CA GLN A 191 0.32 23.53 -8.28
C GLN A 191 1.36 22.75 -9.08
N GLN A 192 2.64 22.95 -8.81
CA GLN A 192 3.70 22.21 -9.49
C GLN A 192 3.61 20.71 -9.20
N TYR A 193 3.36 20.33 -7.94
CA TYR A 193 3.12 18.94 -7.57
C TYR A 193 1.94 18.33 -8.32
N LYS A 194 0.83 19.07 -8.49
CA LYS A 194 -0.30 18.63 -9.31
C LYS A 194 0.09 18.44 -10.77
N ASN A 195 0.87 19.36 -11.33
CA ASN A 195 1.34 19.25 -12.71
C ASN A 195 2.23 18.01 -12.92
N ASP A 196 3.13 17.74 -11.98
CA ASP A 196 4.00 16.56 -12.03
C ASP A 196 3.21 15.25 -11.84
N THR A 197 2.18 15.29 -10.99
CA THR A 197 1.35 14.10 -10.72
C THR A 197 0.38 13.77 -11.85
N GLN A 198 -0.08 14.77 -12.61
CA GLN A 198 -1.05 14.66 -13.70
C GLN A 198 -0.43 14.82 -15.11
N MET A 199 0.87 14.63 -15.20
CA MET A 199 1.62 14.79 -16.46
C MET A 199 1.12 13.82 -17.53
N LYS A 200 0.73 14.35 -18.69
CA LYS A 200 0.22 13.56 -19.83
C LYS A 200 1.26 13.22 -20.89
N GLN A 201 2.40 13.90 -20.89
CA GLN A 201 3.46 13.74 -21.90
C GLN A 201 4.83 14.00 -21.28
N LEU A 202 5.85 13.31 -21.80
CA LEU A 202 7.25 13.56 -21.45
C LEU A 202 7.85 14.65 -22.34
N THR A 203 8.69 15.48 -21.76
CA THR A 203 9.56 16.42 -22.49
C THR A 203 10.91 15.77 -22.81
N GLY A 204 11.71 16.40 -23.69
CA GLY A 204 13.08 15.95 -23.97
C GLY A 204 13.97 15.94 -22.71
N LEU A 205 13.78 16.90 -21.80
CA LEU A 205 14.48 16.92 -20.52
C LEU A 205 14.13 15.69 -19.67
N ASP A 206 12.86 15.29 -19.66
CA ASP A 206 12.44 14.11 -18.90
C ASP A 206 13.04 12.82 -19.48
N LEU A 207 13.15 12.71 -20.81
CA LEU A 207 13.75 11.55 -21.47
C LEU A 207 15.25 11.41 -21.18
N ASP A 208 15.94 12.55 -21.12
CA ASP A 208 17.36 12.70 -20.78
C ASP A 208 17.64 12.62 -19.27
N ASN A 209 16.62 12.47 -18.42
CA ASN A 209 16.72 12.58 -16.96
C ASN A 209 17.43 13.87 -16.51
N LYS A 210 17.03 15.02 -17.08
CA LYS A 210 17.48 16.34 -16.67
C LYS A 210 16.51 16.94 -15.64
N PRO A 211 17.00 17.71 -14.66
CA PRO A 211 16.15 18.36 -13.69
C PRO A 211 15.29 19.45 -14.32
N HIS A 212 14.39 20.03 -13.52
CA HIS A 212 13.67 21.23 -13.94
C HIS A 212 14.64 22.35 -14.37
N PRO A 213 14.21 23.21 -15.30
CA PRO A 213 14.85 24.50 -15.55
C PRO A 213 15.16 25.26 -14.25
N THR A 214 16.30 25.95 -14.22
CA THR A 214 16.84 26.60 -13.03
C THR A 214 15.85 27.59 -12.40
N ASP A 215 15.12 28.35 -13.21
CA ASP A 215 14.10 29.30 -12.77
C ASP A 215 12.93 28.63 -12.04
N ILE A 216 12.46 27.49 -12.55
CA ILE A 216 11.43 26.67 -11.89
C ILE A 216 11.98 26.10 -10.58
N TYR A 217 13.20 25.57 -10.58
CA TYR A 217 13.82 25.00 -9.39
C TYR A 217 14.02 26.05 -8.29
N GLN A 218 14.54 27.22 -8.64
CA GLN A 218 14.70 28.36 -7.74
C GLN A 218 13.34 28.82 -7.20
N SER A 219 12.30 28.86 -8.04
CA SER A 219 10.95 29.23 -7.61
C SER A 219 10.33 28.24 -6.62
N LEU A 220 10.70 26.95 -6.71
CA LEU A 220 10.25 25.93 -5.76
C LEU A 220 10.94 26.08 -4.41
N TRP A 221 12.25 26.27 -4.41
CA TRP A 221 13.06 26.21 -3.21
C TRP A 221 13.28 27.57 -2.52
N GLY A 222 13.22 28.66 -3.26
CA GLY A 222 13.50 30.01 -2.75
C GLY A 222 14.87 30.05 -2.06
N ASP A 223 14.89 30.56 -0.82
CA ASP A 223 16.10 30.68 -0.01
C ASP A 223 16.71 29.33 0.41
N PHE A 224 15.99 28.23 0.22
CA PHE A 224 16.48 26.88 0.51
C PHE A 224 17.18 26.20 -0.68
N GLU A 225 17.29 26.86 -1.85
CA GLU A 225 18.05 26.28 -2.96
C GLU A 225 19.50 25.98 -2.52
N GLY A 226 19.96 24.74 -2.80
CA GLY A 226 21.28 24.27 -2.38
C GLY A 226 21.38 23.86 -0.90
N ASN A 227 20.30 24.00 -0.13
CA ASN A 227 20.20 23.58 1.27
C ASN A 227 19.06 22.57 1.49
N GLU A 228 18.74 21.76 0.47
CA GLU A 228 17.59 20.86 0.45
C GLU A 228 17.65 19.79 1.57
N GLU A 229 18.83 19.22 1.83
CA GLU A 229 19.02 18.25 2.93
C GLU A 229 18.69 18.89 4.29
N ALA A 230 19.20 20.10 4.55
CA ALA A 230 18.92 20.84 5.78
C ALA A 230 17.44 21.21 5.90
N PHE A 231 16.78 21.55 4.78
CA PHE A 231 15.35 21.79 4.74
C PHE A 231 14.54 20.55 5.16
N TYR A 232 14.84 19.38 4.59
CA TYR A 232 14.13 18.14 4.94
C TYR A 232 14.33 17.77 6.41
N ILE A 233 15.55 17.92 6.94
CA ILE A 233 15.84 17.69 8.38
C ILE A 233 14.98 18.62 9.24
N LYS A 234 14.87 19.92 8.90
CA LYS A 234 13.97 20.85 9.61
C LYS A 234 12.50 20.42 9.53
N CYS A 235 12.03 19.91 8.39
CA CYS A 235 10.67 19.36 8.30
C CYS A 235 10.46 18.20 9.28
N TYR A 236 11.43 17.30 9.40
CA TYR A 236 11.38 16.21 10.37
C TYR A 236 11.35 16.70 11.82
N GLU A 237 12.20 17.68 12.17
CA GLU A 237 12.26 18.27 13.50
C GLU A 237 10.93 18.92 13.92
N LEU A 238 10.24 19.58 12.98
CA LEU A 238 8.92 20.17 13.21
C LEU A 238 7.85 19.11 13.46
N VAL A 239 7.83 18.04 12.65
CA VAL A 239 6.81 16.99 12.75
C VAL A 239 7.02 16.10 13.97
N ARG A 240 8.26 15.76 14.33
CA ARG A 240 8.55 14.88 15.48
C ARG A 240 8.15 15.49 16.83
N GLN A 241 8.02 16.82 16.90
CA GLN A 241 7.62 17.56 18.09
C GLN A 241 6.10 17.63 18.28
N LEU A 242 5.31 17.18 17.30
CA LEU A 242 3.85 17.19 17.41
C LEU A 242 3.37 16.27 18.52
N THR A 243 2.39 16.76 19.27
CA THR A 243 1.63 15.99 20.25
C THR A 243 0.29 15.53 19.65
N ALA A 244 -0.42 14.64 20.36
CA ALA A 244 -1.79 14.25 20.01
C ALA A 244 -2.75 15.45 19.96
N GLU A 245 -2.53 16.47 20.80
CA GLU A 245 -3.33 17.69 20.78
C GLU A 245 -3.05 18.51 19.50
N ASP A 246 -1.78 18.69 19.14
CA ASP A 246 -1.41 19.39 17.90
C ASP A 246 -2.00 18.69 16.66
N PHE A 247 -1.89 17.36 16.61
CA PHE A 247 -2.45 16.58 15.51
C PHE A 247 -3.98 16.67 15.45
N THR A 248 -4.66 16.74 16.60
CA THR A 248 -6.10 16.99 16.66
C THR A 248 -6.46 18.35 16.04
N ARG A 249 -5.64 19.39 16.27
CA ARG A 249 -5.84 20.71 15.64
C ARG A 249 -5.57 20.70 14.13
N LEU A 250 -4.70 19.82 13.65
CA LEU A 250 -4.41 19.63 12.21
C LEU A 250 -5.46 18.75 11.50
N ARG A 251 -6.36 18.11 12.24
CA ARG A 251 -7.33 17.17 11.70
C ARG A 251 -8.39 17.89 10.88
N SER A 252 -8.38 17.64 9.58
CA SER A 252 -9.48 18.02 8.67
C SER A 252 -10.63 17.01 8.70
N ASP A 253 -11.81 17.43 8.25
CA ASP A 253 -12.98 16.53 8.07
C ASP A 253 -12.64 15.32 7.20
N LYS A 254 -11.85 15.53 6.14
CA LYS A 254 -11.38 14.45 5.27
C LYS A 254 -10.51 13.45 6.03
N LEU A 255 -9.59 13.92 6.88
CA LEU A 255 -8.76 13.03 7.70
C LEU A 255 -9.61 12.25 8.71
N HIS A 256 -10.62 12.92 9.30
CA HIS A 256 -11.59 12.29 10.19
C HIS A 256 -12.39 11.19 9.49
N GLU A 257 -12.94 11.47 8.31
CA GLU A 257 -13.72 10.53 7.50
C GLU A 257 -12.88 9.29 7.15
N LYS A 258 -11.67 9.48 6.63
CA LYS A 258 -10.78 8.37 6.25
C LYS A 258 -10.39 7.50 7.44
N PHE A 259 -10.19 8.10 8.61
CA PHE A 259 -9.96 7.35 9.84
C PHE A 259 -11.18 6.47 10.18
N ASN A 260 -12.40 7.01 10.15
CA ASN A 260 -13.61 6.24 10.44
C ASN A 260 -13.87 5.13 9.42
N THR A 261 -13.62 5.37 8.13
CA THR A 261 -13.68 4.31 7.10
C THR A 261 -12.70 3.18 7.43
N MET A 262 -11.46 3.52 7.81
CA MET A 262 -10.46 2.53 8.20
C MET A 262 -10.89 1.73 9.44
N LEU A 263 -11.46 2.38 10.47
CA LEU A 263 -11.99 1.70 11.66
C LEU A 263 -13.12 0.72 11.31
N ASN A 264 -14.04 1.14 10.44
CA ASN A 264 -15.14 0.30 9.99
C ASN A 264 -14.64 -0.94 9.24
N ASN A 265 -13.67 -0.77 8.34
CA ASN A 265 -13.07 -1.89 7.61
C ASN A 265 -12.26 -2.81 8.53
N PHE A 266 -11.55 -2.26 9.53
CA PHE A 266 -10.87 -3.06 10.54
C PHE A 266 -11.85 -3.90 11.36
N THR A 267 -13.03 -3.33 11.68
CA THR A 267 -14.11 -4.04 12.38
C THR A 267 -14.64 -5.19 11.55
N LEU A 268 -14.89 -4.98 10.24
CA LEU A 268 -15.33 -6.04 9.32
C LEU A 268 -14.27 -7.13 9.13
N LEU A 269 -13.00 -6.74 9.07
CA LEU A 269 -11.87 -7.68 9.02
C LEU A 269 -11.80 -8.54 10.28
N SER A 270 -12.00 -7.95 11.45
CA SER A 270 -11.91 -8.64 12.74
C SER A 270 -13.16 -9.47 13.06
N MET A 271 -14.33 -8.99 12.65
CA MET A 271 -15.64 -9.58 12.87
C MET A 271 -16.43 -9.60 11.55
N PRO A 272 -16.14 -10.58 10.66
CA PRO A 272 -16.79 -10.66 9.37
C PRO A 272 -18.31 -10.80 9.49
N LYS A 273 -19.03 -9.98 8.73
CA LYS A 273 -20.48 -10.06 8.59
C LYS A 273 -20.82 -10.78 7.29
N VAL A 274 -21.09 -12.08 7.40
CA VAL A 274 -21.53 -12.88 6.26
C VAL A 274 -23.03 -12.64 6.03
N PRO A 275 -23.48 -12.28 4.82
CA PRO A 275 -24.90 -12.21 4.47
C PRO A 275 -25.64 -13.51 4.80
N GLN A 276 -26.90 -13.42 5.25
CA GLN A 276 -27.69 -14.60 5.62
C GLN A 276 -27.91 -15.56 4.44
N VAL A 277 -27.94 -15.03 3.22
CA VAL A 277 -28.18 -15.77 1.98
C VAL A 277 -27.02 -15.49 1.03
N LEU A 278 -26.37 -16.57 0.58
CA LEU A 278 -25.25 -16.53 -0.35
C LEU A 278 -25.58 -17.28 -1.64
N GLN A 279 -24.83 -16.99 -2.70
CA GLN A 279 -24.83 -17.70 -3.97
C GLN A 279 -23.40 -17.82 -4.53
N PRO A 280 -23.11 -18.79 -5.41
CA PRO A 280 -21.90 -18.79 -6.22
C PRO A 280 -21.69 -17.45 -6.88
N ASN A 281 -20.45 -16.98 -6.90
CA ASN A 281 -20.10 -15.78 -7.62
C ASN A 281 -20.30 -16.00 -9.14
N PRO A 282 -21.23 -15.29 -9.80
CA PRO A 282 -21.45 -15.46 -11.23
C PRO A 282 -20.26 -14.98 -12.08
N ASP A 283 -19.41 -14.12 -11.53
CA ASP A 283 -18.22 -13.59 -12.20
C ASP A 283 -16.97 -14.46 -11.96
N MET A 284 -17.07 -15.53 -11.16
CA MET A 284 -15.97 -16.45 -10.90
C MET A 284 -15.72 -17.34 -12.12
N GLN A 285 -14.48 -17.36 -12.61
CA GLN A 285 -14.07 -18.30 -13.65
C GLN A 285 -13.45 -19.55 -13.00
N LEU A 286 -13.71 -20.72 -13.58
CA LEU A 286 -13.24 -22.00 -13.06
C LEU A 286 -12.50 -22.79 -14.14
N ILE A 287 -11.33 -23.31 -13.78
CA ILE A 287 -10.56 -24.24 -14.61
C ILE A 287 -10.43 -25.56 -13.85
N GLN A 288 -10.75 -26.67 -14.51
CA GLN A 288 -10.54 -28.01 -13.97
C GLN A 288 -9.06 -28.38 -14.05
N LEU A 289 -8.51 -28.88 -12.95
CA LEU A 289 -7.14 -29.39 -12.88
C LEU A 289 -7.15 -30.92 -12.79
N ALA A 290 -5.97 -31.53 -12.92
CA ALA A 290 -5.78 -32.94 -12.59
C ALA A 290 -6.06 -33.21 -11.09
N ASP A 291 -6.19 -34.49 -10.72
CA ASP A 291 -6.27 -34.94 -9.32
C ASP A 291 -7.46 -34.39 -8.52
N ASN A 292 -8.64 -34.27 -9.16
CA ASN A 292 -9.89 -33.88 -8.51
C ASN A 292 -9.85 -32.48 -7.86
N LYS A 293 -9.13 -31.55 -8.49
CA LYS A 293 -9.02 -30.15 -8.08
C LYS A 293 -9.54 -29.24 -9.16
N CYS A 294 -9.96 -28.05 -8.74
CA CYS A 294 -10.26 -26.95 -9.63
C CYS A 294 -9.56 -25.67 -9.14
N LYS A 295 -9.39 -24.74 -10.07
CA LYS A 295 -8.78 -23.44 -9.87
C LYS A 295 -9.83 -22.37 -10.16
N ALA A 296 -10.17 -21.59 -9.15
CA ALA A 296 -11.10 -20.48 -9.25
C ALA A 296 -10.36 -19.16 -9.39
N TYR A 297 -10.84 -18.33 -10.30
CA TYR A 297 -10.38 -16.97 -10.53
C TYR A 297 -11.48 -16.01 -10.14
N THR A 298 -11.16 -15.11 -9.21
CA THR A 298 -12.07 -14.09 -8.69
C THR A 298 -11.36 -12.74 -8.73
N GLN A 299 -12.08 -11.67 -8.41
CA GLN A 299 -11.45 -10.35 -8.26
C GLN A 299 -10.45 -10.29 -7.09
N GLN A 300 -10.53 -11.22 -6.12
CA GLN A 300 -9.61 -11.26 -4.97
C GLN A 300 -8.35 -12.09 -5.23
N GLY A 301 -8.33 -12.85 -6.33
CA GLY A 301 -7.19 -13.66 -6.72
C GLY A 301 -7.60 -15.05 -7.16
N THR A 302 -6.62 -15.93 -7.13
CA THR A 302 -6.72 -17.29 -7.63
C THR A 302 -6.65 -18.28 -6.48
N TYR A 303 -7.60 -19.21 -6.42
CA TYR A 303 -7.75 -20.17 -5.34
C TYR A 303 -7.87 -21.58 -5.90
N GLU A 304 -7.20 -22.54 -5.27
CA GLU A 304 -7.30 -23.95 -5.62
C GLU A 304 -8.06 -24.70 -4.54
N PHE A 305 -9.05 -25.50 -4.94
CA PHE A 305 -9.82 -26.35 -4.03
C PHE A 305 -10.27 -27.65 -4.72
N SER A 306 -10.75 -28.62 -3.93
CA SER A 306 -11.22 -29.90 -4.48
C SER A 306 -12.53 -29.73 -5.24
N ASN A 307 -12.79 -30.61 -6.21
CA ASN A 307 -14.08 -30.65 -6.89
C ASN A 307 -15.25 -30.93 -5.93
N THR A 308 -14.99 -31.64 -4.84
CA THR A 308 -15.97 -31.81 -3.76
C THR A 308 -16.39 -30.46 -3.15
N LEU A 309 -15.43 -29.56 -2.89
CA LEU A 309 -15.76 -28.22 -2.39
C LEU A 309 -16.46 -27.38 -3.46
N HIS A 310 -16.09 -27.54 -4.73
CA HIS A 310 -16.81 -26.92 -5.84
C HIS A 310 -18.28 -27.35 -5.88
N ASP A 311 -18.57 -28.65 -5.78
CA ASP A 311 -19.94 -29.16 -5.78
C ASP A 311 -20.75 -28.62 -4.60
N VAL A 312 -20.11 -28.49 -3.44
CA VAL A 312 -20.69 -27.88 -2.23
C VAL A 312 -21.02 -26.40 -2.44
N ILE A 313 -20.16 -25.64 -3.14
CA ILE A 313 -20.43 -24.23 -3.45
C ILE A 313 -21.73 -24.08 -4.26
N GLN A 314 -22.06 -25.03 -5.13
CA GLN A 314 -23.28 -25.00 -5.95
C GLN A 314 -24.58 -25.17 -5.14
N PHE A 315 -24.52 -25.58 -3.87
CA PHE A 315 -25.71 -25.67 -3.01
C PHE A 315 -26.25 -24.31 -2.54
N PHE A 316 -25.42 -23.26 -2.58
CA PHE A 316 -25.81 -21.91 -2.20
C PHE A 316 -26.68 -21.31 -3.30
N ASP A 317 -28.00 -21.42 -3.18
CA ASP A 317 -28.96 -21.13 -4.26
C ASP A 317 -29.36 -19.65 -4.38
N GLY A 318 -28.82 -18.78 -3.52
CA GLY A 318 -29.21 -17.37 -3.44
C GLY A 318 -30.61 -17.12 -2.89
N LYS A 319 -31.26 -18.13 -2.31
CA LYS A 319 -32.65 -18.05 -1.79
C LYS A 319 -32.75 -18.53 -0.35
N SER A 320 -32.14 -19.67 -0.06
CA SER A 320 -32.16 -20.34 1.24
C SER A 320 -31.14 -19.71 2.19
N SER A 321 -31.41 -19.74 3.50
CA SER A 321 -30.43 -19.27 4.48
C SER A 321 -29.18 -20.15 4.46
N ASN A 322 -28.02 -19.58 4.82
CA ASN A 322 -26.77 -20.34 4.92
C ASN A 322 -26.89 -21.54 5.87
N GLU A 323 -27.71 -21.43 6.92
CA GLU A 323 -27.99 -22.51 7.87
C GLU A 323 -28.75 -23.66 7.19
N ASP A 324 -29.82 -23.35 6.45
CA ASP A 324 -30.59 -24.35 5.70
C ASP A 324 -29.75 -25.04 4.63
N VAL A 325 -28.93 -24.27 3.90
CA VAL A 325 -27.99 -24.79 2.91
C VAL A 325 -26.99 -25.74 3.56
N CYS A 326 -26.40 -25.35 4.70
CA CYS A 326 -25.46 -26.22 5.43
C CYS A 326 -26.12 -27.50 5.94
N ASN A 327 -27.37 -27.43 6.41
CA ASN A 327 -28.14 -28.59 6.83
C ASN A 327 -28.42 -29.54 5.65
N ARG A 328 -28.78 -29.01 4.49
CA ARG A 328 -28.94 -29.80 3.26
C ARG A 328 -27.64 -30.49 2.84
N ILE A 329 -26.52 -29.77 2.82
CA ILE A 329 -25.20 -30.33 2.50
C ILE A 329 -24.83 -31.46 3.46
N LYS A 330 -25.13 -31.31 4.76
CA LYS A 330 -24.91 -32.37 5.75
C LYS A 330 -25.73 -33.61 5.47
N ILE A 331 -27.00 -33.46 5.11
CA ILE A 331 -27.91 -34.58 4.82
C ILE A 331 -27.53 -35.26 3.49
N GLU A 332 -27.33 -34.48 2.44
CA GLU A 332 -27.16 -35.00 1.07
C GLU A 332 -25.73 -35.45 0.76
N LYS A 333 -24.71 -34.81 1.36
CA LYS A 333 -23.29 -35.10 1.11
C LYS A 333 -22.55 -35.67 2.31
N GLY A 334 -23.18 -35.73 3.50
CA GLY A 334 -22.51 -36.15 4.73
C GLY A 334 -21.43 -35.19 5.21
N MET A 335 -21.40 -33.95 4.68
CA MET A 335 -20.36 -32.97 4.95
C MET A 335 -20.83 -31.88 5.89
N VAL A 336 -20.00 -31.52 6.88
CA VAL A 336 -20.26 -30.41 7.79
C VAL A 336 -19.34 -29.25 7.43
N LEU A 337 -19.91 -28.13 7.01
CA LEU A 337 -19.15 -26.91 6.74
C LEU A 337 -18.95 -26.14 8.04
N SER A 338 -17.71 -25.73 8.31
CA SER A 338 -17.43 -24.83 9.42
C SER A 338 -17.83 -23.39 9.06
N GLN A 339 -18.19 -22.60 10.07
CA GLN A 339 -18.44 -21.18 9.88
C GLN A 339 -17.23 -20.45 9.28
N GLN A 340 -16.01 -20.86 9.66
CA GLN A 340 -14.77 -20.31 9.12
C GLN A 340 -14.62 -20.57 7.62
N LEU A 341 -15.02 -21.74 7.13
CA LEU A 341 -15.00 -22.05 5.71
C LEU A 341 -15.99 -21.16 4.94
N ILE A 342 -17.20 -20.95 5.46
CA ILE A 342 -18.19 -20.07 4.82
C ILE A 342 -17.66 -18.62 4.76
N VAL A 343 -17.07 -18.13 5.84
CA VAL A 343 -16.39 -16.83 5.89
C VAL A 343 -15.28 -16.75 4.84
N ALA A 344 -14.45 -17.79 4.72
CA ALA A 344 -13.36 -17.82 3.74
C ALA A 344 -13.89 -17.83 2.30
N LEU A 345 -14.91 -18.63 2.00
CA LEU A 345 -15.55 -18.68 0.68
C LEU A 345 -16.14 -17.32 0.29
N TYR A 346 -16.78 -16.64 1.23
CA TYR A 346 -17.30 -15.29 1.04
C TYR A 346 -16.17 -14.26 0.83
N ARG A 347 -15.14 -14.27 1.68
CA ARG A 347 -14.00 -13.34 1.59
C ARG A 347 -13.20 -13.47 0.31
N ASN A 348 -13.05 -14.69 -0.17
CA ASN A 348 -12.38 -15.01 -1.43
C ASN A 348 -13.29 -14.79 -2.64
N GLN A 349 -14.53 -14.30 -2.44
CA GLN A 349 -15.53 -14.08 -3.49
C GLN A 349 -15.80 -15.31 -4.35
N THR A 350 -15.72 -16.50 -3.77
CA THR A 350 -16.26 -17.73 -4.39
C THR A 350 -17.76 -17.83 -4.14
N LEU A 351 -18.20 -17.34 -2.97
CA LEU A 351 -19.59 -17.02 -2.66
C LEU A 351 -19.76 -15.50 -2.54
N VAL A 352 -20.92 -14.99 -2.93
CA VAL A 352 -21.31 -13.58 -2.82
C VAL A 352 -22.70 -13.46 -2.21
N ALA A 353 -23.04 -12.26 -1.74
CA ALA A 353 -24.40 -11.97 -1.31
C ALA A 353 -25.39 -12.25 -2.45
N ALA A 354 -26.52 -12.88 -2.13
CA ALA A 354 -27.64 -12.93 -3.06
C ALA A 354 -28.13 -11.50 -3.38
N ARG A 355 -28.53 -11.28 -4.63
CA ARG A 355 -29.04 -9.98 -5.10
C ARG A 355 -30.52 -9.82 -4.81
#